data_AF-A0A821CZ01-F1
#
_entry.id   AF-A0A821CZ01-F1
#
_cell.length_a   1.000
_cell.length_b   1.000
_cell.length_c   1.000
_cell.angle_alpha   90.00
_cell.angle_beta   90.00
_cell.angle_gamma   90.00
#
_symmetry.space_group_name_H-M   'P 1'
#
loop_
_entity.id
_entity.type
_entity.pdbx_description
1 polymer ?
#
loop_
_entity_poly.entity_id
_entity_poly.type
_entity_poly.pdbx_seq_one_letter_code
_entity_poly.pdbx_strand_id
1 'polypeptide(L)'
;MLISNTKRFLVRPQTRWIIFQFKKRNSSTAPSTKLTSSYFHHVSSLPFVYKTIGQSFDESSAKYPDHECYIFKSEQKRYTFKSFKDEVDSLAASLIELGFEKGDRFAVWLPN
;
A
#
# COMPACT_ATOMS: atom_id res chain seq x y z
N MET A 1 64.53 -21.92 0.14
CA MET A 1 64.71 -20.55 -0.39
C MET A 1 63.37 -19.85 -0.27
N LEU A 2 63.15 -18.94 0.68
CA LEU A 2 63.56 -17.51 0.70
C LEU A 2 63.13 -16.79 -0.59
N ILE A 3 62.50 -15.61 -0.65
CA ILE A 3 62.10 -14.51 0.25
C ILE A 3 61.20 -13.59 -0.62
N SER A 4 60.21 -12.91 0.00
CA SER A 4 59.57 -11.61 -0.39
C SER A 4 58.91 -11.49 -1.80
N ASN A 5 57.93 -10.63 -2.07
CA ASN A 5 57.91 -9.23 -1.73
C ASN A 5 56.51 -8.60 -1.80
N THR A 6 56.39 -7.60 -0.94
CA THR A 6 55.40 -6.55 -0.70
C THR A 6 54.58 -6.02 -1.88
N LYS A 7 53.33 -5.64 -1.60
CA LYS A 7 52.87 -4.22 -1.56
C LYS A 7 51.44 -4.14 -1.04
N ARG A 8 51.30 -3.76 0.23
CA ARG A 8 50.03 -3.47 0.89
C ARG A 8 49.66 -2.01 0.57
N PHE A 9 48.88 -1.81 -0.49
CA PHE A 9 48.28 -0.51 -0.80
C PHE A 9 47.14 -0.24 0.17
N LEU A 10 47.35 0.74 1.05
CA LEU A 10 46.31 1.37 1.86
C LEU A 10 45.52 2.34 0.96
N VAL A 11 44.34 1.93 0.49
CA VAL A 11 43.34 2.85 -0.07
C VAL A 11 42.19 2.93 0.93
N ARG A 12 42.03 4.10 1.54
CA ARG A 12 40.96 4.41 2.50
C ARG A 12 39.61 4.45 1.78
N PRO A 13 38.59 3.67 2.16
CA PRO A 13 37.24 3.93 1.71
C PRO A 13 36.65 5.07 2.56
N GLN A 14 36.52 6.25 1.96
CA GLN A 14 35.60 7.29 2.44
C GLN A 14 34.16 6.83 2.17
N THR A 15 33.61 5.99 3.05
CA THR A 15 32.16 5.80 3.15
C THR A 15 31.69 6.40 4.45
N ARG A 16 31.11 7.60 4.33
CA ARG A 16 30.49 8.32 5.43
C ARG A 16 29.13 7.65 5.70
N TRP A 17 29.13 6.63 6.54
CA TRP A 17 27.90 6.03 7.05
C TRP A 17 27.14 7.09 7.85
N ILE A 18 25.99 7.55 7.35
CA ILE A 18 25.05 8.32 8.17
C ILE A 18 24.42 7.30 9.13
N ILE A 19 25.09 7.10 10.26
CA ILE A 19 24.49 6.41 11.41
C ILE A 19 23.39 7.35 11.90
N PHE A 20 22.14 6.95 11.70
CA PHE A 20 21.03 7.54 12.45
C PHE A 20 21.30 7.26 13.93
N GLN A 21 21.90 8.24 14.62
CA GLN A 21 22.01 8.23 16.07
C GLN A 21 20.59 8.38 16.61
N PHE A 22 19.95 7.25 16.90
CA PHE A 22 18.72 7.22 17.67
C PHE A 22 19.08 7.71 19.07
N LYS A 23 18.94 9.02 19.31
CA LYS A 23 19.13 9.61 20.63
C LYS A 23 18.06 9.03 21.54
N LYS A 24 18.43 8.00 22.31
CA LYS A 24 17.59 7.40 23.34
C LYS A 24 17.16 8.55 24.26
N ARG A 25 15.86 8.83 24.28
CA ARG A 25 15.27 9.80 25.19
C ARG A 25 15.68 9.39 26.60
N ASN A 26 16.34 10.28 27.35
CA ASN A 26 16.57 10.08 28.78
C ASN A 26 15.20 10.18 29.46
N SER A 27 14.51 9.05 29.58
CA SER A 27 13.44 8.91 30.55
C SER A 27 14.10 8.82 31.93
N SER A 28 13.74 9.73 32.82
CA SER A 28 13.92 9.53 34.26
C SER A 28 13.52 8.10 34.61
N THR A 29 14.33 7.44 35.44
CA THR A 29 14.15 6.06 35.92
C THR A 29 12.88 5.95 36.75
N ALA A 30 11.72 6.00 36.10
CA ALA A 30 10.51 5.37 36.59
C ALA A 30 10.69 3.85 36.39
N PRO A 31 10.21 3.01 37.32
CA PRO A 31 10.33 1.56 37.18
C PRO A 31 9.76 1.14 35.82
N SER A 32 10.59 0.44 35.04
CA SER A 32 10.17 -0.20 33.79
C SER A 32 9.15 -1.27 34.14
N THR A 33 7.87 -0.90 34.15
CA THR A 33 6.78 -1.85 34.22
C THR A 33 6.82 -2.67 32.95
N LYS A 34 7.27 -3.93 33.08
CA LYS A 34 7.29 -4.91 32.00
C LYS A 34 5.89 -4.96 31.38
N LEU A 35 5.76 -4.50 30.14
CA LEU A 35 4.49 -4.57 29.41
C LEU A 35 4.03 -6.03 29.44
N THR A 36 2.88 -6.28 30.07
CA THR A 36 2.34 -7.63 30.25
C THR A 36 1.42 -8.01 29.09
N SER A 37 0.95 -7.03 28.32
CA SER A 37 0.03 -7.23 27.20
C SER A 37 0.30 -6.24 26.06
N SER A 38 0.23 -6.73 24.83
CA SER A 38 0.26 -5.96 23.58
C SER A 38 -1.14 -5.83 22.98
N TYR A 39 -2.15 -5.62 23.82
CA TYR A 39 -3.55 -5.51 23.40
C TYR A 39 -4.01 -4.05 23.42
N PHE A 40 -4.55 -3.58 22.30
CA PHE A 40 -5.21 -2.29 22.18
C PHE A 40 -6.57 -2.52 21.51
N HIS A 41 -7.65 -2.05 22.14
CA HIS A 41 -8.98 -2.05 21.54
C HIS A 41 -9.62 -0.68 21.78
N HIS A 42 -10.42 -0.25 20.81
CA HIS A 42 -11.21 0.96 20.90
C HIS A 42 -12.58 0.69 20.28
N VAL A 43 -13.64 1.09 20.98
CA VAL A 43 -15.01 0.97 20.46
C VAL A 43 -15.27 2.16 19.54
N SER A 44 -15.44 1.89 18.25
CA SER A 44 -15.85 2.91 17.28
C SER A 44 -17.28 3.38 17.56
N SER A 45 -17.54 4.68 17.49
CA SER A 45 -18.89 5.26 17.51
C SER A 45 -19.61 5.13 16.17
N LEU A 46 -18.86 4.83 15.09
CA LEU A 46 -19.42 4.60 13.77
C LEU A 46 -19.78 3.12 13.61
N PRO A 47 -21.01 2.81 13.17
CA PRO A 47 -21.42 1.43 12.92
C PRO A 47 -20.65 0.86 11.73
N PHE A 48 -20.54 -0.47 11.69
CA PHE A 48 -20.03 -1.17 10.51
C PHE A 48 -20.92 -0.92 9.29
N VAL A 49 -20.29 -0.74 8.13
CA VAL A 49 -20.99 -0.57 6.86
C VAL A 49 -21.28 -1.96 6.29
N TYR A 50 -22.57 -2.30 6.19
CA TYR A 50 -23.05 -3.58 5.65
C TYR A 50 -23.32 -3.47 4.14
N LYS A 51 -22.31 -3.08 3.37
CA LYS A 51 -22.41 -2.93 1.91
C LYS A 51 -21.26 -3.63 1.22
N THR A 52 -21.52 -4.19 0.04
CA THR A 52 -20.43 -4.62 -0.84
C THR A 52 -19.71 -3.39 -1.38
N ILE A 53 -18.48 -3.60 -1.87
CA ILE A 53 -17.72 -2.54 -2.55
C ILE A 53 -18.49 -2.06 -3.78
N GLY A 54 -19.08 -2.98 -4.55
CA GLY A 54 -19.94 -2.64 -5.70
C GLY A 54 -21.10 -1.74 -5.32
N GLN A 55 -21.86 -2.09 -4.27
CA GLN A 55 -22.98 -1.26 -3.78
C GLN A 55 -22.54 0.14 -3.34
N SER A 56 -21.42 0.23 -2.63
CA SER A 56 -20.89 1.53 -2.17
C SER A 56 -20.42 2.40 -3.34
N PHE A 57 -19.85 1.76 -4.36
CA PHE A 57 -19.45 2.42 -5.59
C PHE A 57 -20.67 2.86 -6.42
N ASP A 58 -21.69 2.02 -6.56
CA ASP A 58 -22.94 2.35 -7.25
C ASP A 58 -23.64 3.57 -6.64
N GLU A 59 -23.72 3.63 -5.31
CA GLU A 59 -24.27 4.79 -4.59
C GLU A 59 -23.45 6.06 -4.85
N SER A 60 -22.13 5.95 -4.85
CA SER A 60 -21.24 7.09 -5.11
C SER A 60 -21.37 7.59 -6.55
N SER A 61 -21.46 6.66 -7.51
CA SER A 61 -21.63 6.96 -8.93
C SER A 61 -22.98 7.55 -9.26
N ALA A 62 -24.04 7.12 -8.59
CA ALA A 62 -25.36 7.75 -8.71
C ALA A 62 -25.40 9.16 -8.11
N LYS A 63 -24.69 9.38 -7.00
CA LYS A 63 -24.70 10.65 -6.27
C LYS A 63 -23.82 11.72 -6.94
N TYR A 64 -22.70 11.32 -7.54
CA TYR A 64 -21.69 12.24 -8.07
C TYR A 64 -21.23 11.85 -9.49
N PRO A 65 -22.15 11.69 -10.46
CA PRO A 65 -21.84 11.08 -11.77
C PRO A 65 -20.76 11.83 -12.57
N ASP A 66 -20.77 13.16 -12.49
CA ASP A 66 -19.86 14.03 -13.26
C ASP A 66 -18.59 14.41 -12.47
N HIS A 67 -18.46 13.97 -11.22
CA HIS A 67 -17.24 14.21 -10.44
C HIS A 67 -16.11 13.29 -10.90
N GLU A 68 -14.88 13.81 -10.90
CA GLU A 68 -13.69 12.99 -11.16
C GLU A 68 -13.54 11.92 -10.07
N CYS A 69 -13.49 10.65 -10.49
CA CYS A 69 -13.30 9.49 -9.63
C CYS A 69 -11.83 9.07 -9.60
N TYR A 70 -11.16 9.06 -10.76
CA TYR A 70 -9.77 8.62 -10.89
C TYR A 70 -8.99 9.41 -11.93
N ILE A 71 -7.73 9.72 -11.64
CA ILE A 71 -6.83 10.48 -12.52
C ILE A 71 -5.49 9.74 -12.65
N PHE A 72 -5.20 9.21 -13.84
CA PHE A 72 -3.88 8.67 -14.20
C PHE A 72 -3.03 9.79 -14.81
N LYS A 73 -2.17 10.41 -13.99
CA LYS A 73 -1.38 11.59 -14.42
C LYS A 73 -0.38 11.28 -15.54
N SER A 74 0.29 10.12 -15.48
CA SER A 74 1.27 9.69 -16.48
C SER A 74 0.64 9.51 -17.87
N GLU A 75 -0.57 8.97 -17.90
CA GLU A 75 -1.32 8.67 -19.12
C GLU A 75 -2.27 9.79 -19.55
N GLN A 76 -2.34 10.88 -18.77
CA GLN A 76 -3.30 11.99 -18.97
C GLN A 76 -4.76 11.52 -19.04
N LYS A 77 -5.12 10.42 -18.36
CA LYS A 77 -6.49 9.90 -18.33
C LYS A 77 -7.22 10.39 -17.08
N ARG A 78 -8.46 10.83 -17.28
CA ARG A 78 -9.38 11.28 -16.23
C ARG A 78 -10.70 10.57 -16.43
N TYR A 79 -11.23 9.98 -15.36
CA TYR A 79 -12.51 9.30 -15.37
C TYR A 79 -13.45 9.98 -14.39
N THR A 80 -14.69 10.22 -14.82
CA THR A 80 -15.77 10.56 -13.90
C THR A 80 -16.31 9.29 -13.27
N PHE A 81 -17.07 9.40 -12.18
CA PHE A 81 -17.71 8.22 -11.60
C PHE A 81 -18.58 7.48 -12.61
N LYS A 82 -19.33 8.21 -13.44
CA LYS A 82 -20.17 7.61 -14.49
C LYS A 82 -19.35 6.83 -15.50
N SER A 83 -18.33 7.44 -16.11
CA SER A 83 -17.53 6.76 -17.14
C SER A 83 -16.74 5.59 -16.57
N PHE A 84 -16.26 5.71 -15.33
CA PHE A 84 -15.57 4.61 -14.67
C PHE A 84 -16.51 3.45 -14.35
N LYS A 85 -17.77 3.72 -13.96
CA LYS A 85 -18.76 2.67 -13.76
C LYS A 85 -19.06 1.91 -15.05
N ASP A 86 -19.24 2.62 -16.16
CA ASP A 86 -19.49 2.00 -17.46
C ASP A 86 -18.33 1.05 -17.87
N GLU A 87 -17.07 1.45 -17.63
CA GLU A 87 -15.87 0.62 -17.85
C GLU A 87 -15.85 -0.63 -16.94
N VAL A 88 -16.17 -0.47 -15.65
CA VAL A 88 -16.21 -1.60 -14.69
C VAL A 88 -17.31 -2.59 -15.05
N ASP A 89 -18.50 -2.10 -15.43
CA ASP A 89 -19.64 -2.94 -15.80
C ASP A 89 -19.35 -3.69 -17.12
N SER A 90 -18.68 -3.04 -18.09
CA SER A 90 -18.19 -3.68 -19.32
C SER A 90 -17.16 -4.77 -19.04
N LEU A 91 -16.17 -4.49 -18.18
CA LEU A 91 -15.18 -5.48 -17.76
C LEU A 91 -15.85 -6.68 -17.09
N ALA A 92 -16.78 -6.44 -16.16
CA ALA A 92 -17.52 -7.50 -15.48
C ALA A 92 -18.33 -8.37 -16.45
N ALA A 93 -19.00 -7.76 -17.43
CA ALA A 93 -19.72 -8.47 -18.48
C ALA A 93 -18.77 -9.35 -19.31
N SER A 94 -17.59 -8.83 -19.69
CA SER A 94 -16.60 -9.60 -20.44
C SER A 94 -16.04 -10.80 -19.65
N LEU A 95 -15.87 -10.68 -18.33
CA LEU A 95 -15.45 -11.80 -17.50
C LEU A 95 -16.52 -12.90 -17.47
N ILE A 96 -17.80 -12.53 -17.39
CA ILE A 96 -18.90 -13.48 -17.48
C ILE A 96 -18.92 -14.15 -18.86
N GLU A 97 -18.72 -13.39 -19.93
CA GLU A 97 -18.64 -13.91 -21.31
C GLU A 97 -17.48 -14.89 -21.51
N LEU A 98 -16.34 -14.64 -20.86
CA LEU A 98 -15.19 -15.56 -20.83
C LEU A 98 -15.44 -16.84 -20.00
N GLY A 99 -16.60 -16.97 -19.37
CA GLY A 99 -17.01 -18.15 -18.63
C GLY A 99 -16.63 -18.16 -17.15
N PHE A 100 -16.29 -17.00 -16.57
CA PHE A 100 -16.03 -16.91 -15.13
C PHE A 100 -17.31 -17.10 -14.31
N GLU A 101 -17.21 -17.93 -13.28
CA GLU A 101 -18.29 -18.24 -12.35
C GLU A 101 -17.95 -17.81 -10.92
N LYS A 102 -19.00 -17.76 -10.08
CA LYS A 102 -18.84 -17.45 -8.67
C LYS A 102 -18.01 -18.55 -7.98
N GLY A 103 -16.85 -18.16 -7.46
CA GLY A 103 -15.92 -19.07 -6.79
C GLY A 103 -14.59 -19.22 -7.54
N ASP A 104 -14.56 -18.82 -8.81
CA ASP A 104 -13.35 -18.76 -9.60
C ASP A 104 -12.35 -17.76 -9.04
N ARG A 105 -11.08 -18.05 -9.28
CA ARG A 105 -9.95 -17.27 -8.78
C ARG A 105 -9.10 -16.84 -9.97
N PHE A 106 -8.91 -15.54 -10.10
CA PHE A 106 -7.92 -14.98 -11.01
C PHE A 106 -6.99 -14.05 -10.24
N ALA A 107 -5.76 -13.94 -10.70
CA ALA A 107 -4.75 -13.06 -10.14
C ALA A 107 -4.39 -12.00 -11.18
N VAL A 108 -4.25 -10.76 -10.73
CA VAL A 108 -3.81 -9.64 -11.55
C VAL A 108 -2.42 -9.24 -11.11
N TRP A 109 -1.45 -9.31 -12.03
CA TRP A 109 -0.12 -8.77 -11.82
C TRP A 109 0.09 -7.65 -12.83
N LEU A 110 0.07 -6.41 -12.36
CA LEU A 110 0.26 -5.22 -13.19
C LEU A 110 1.33 -4.32 -12.59
N PRO A 111 2.10 -3.59 -13.41
CA PRO A 111 2.88 -2.46 -12.91
C PRO A 111 1.94 -1.36 -12.39
N ASN A 112 2.45 -0.50 -11.51
CA ASN A 112 1.72 0.68 -11.03
C ASN A 112 1.62 1.77 -12.10
#